data_AF-A0A970EP82-F1
#
_entry.id   AF-A0A970EP82-F1
#
_cell.length_a   1.000
_cell.length_b   1.000
_cell.length_c   1.000
_cell.angle_alpha   90.00
_cell.angle_beta   90.00
_cell.angle_gamma   90.00
#
_symmetry.space_group_name_H-M   'P 1'
#
loop_
_entity.id
_entity.type
_entity.pdbx_description
1 polymer ?
#
loop_
_entity_poly.entity_id
_entity_poly.type
_entity_poly.pdbx_seq_one_letter_code
_entity_poly.pdbx_strand_id
1 'polypeptide(L)'
;MRIKYPIWIAGKLAKGRIVHAQVFVVDRPVYRRAGAGGTGGYRLTIKVEGDGEVFVDPQKNLYAPNDVVGLIALPKAGYALAAWSGGGLDDKGNGLEQEVVMTGDITVTAKFVSESGAPGFGIVKGFVSDAQDGRVVAGAQISWNGIYTASTGEDGYFYLPIPAGQTADLFVERPDGGRTRVQDVVVKDGAARTFAIPTRPWFNPNWPLDPPTIKLNIEEGEILSGIVDFEVEAVGETEIQVLYFYIGGDQRQPREGTWLEANKGTVTIDTSWLPNGETYIRVLAYDSNDLAVLYVIPVTIFNSGHWAPELPKLIPKVTVTANTFAEPVGFYSFPGLPSGEFATVQAVPEDCTLYVQLRWLPAERADGYRVYRSFDAVNYAPVGTVAGYNMLKDEDDTPYFQLTDHSTQLAPGRRTFYKVVPYNTVGDGPDATVEVTPLPPMEVYLVSPANGAVGVSLKPKFTWELRNAHEFPADTEFQYLFELRLLAPAQSLTAVTSELEYELDIELAPACPYQWNIVNSVAARLCSGGATPYTVWRSEAWSWGGLEYPYTDTGSRNGAFIFTTTDEVE
;
A
#
# COMPACT_ATOMS: atom_id res chain seq x y z
N MET A 1 -40.46 0.81 -20.59
CA MET A 1 -41.27 -0.24 -21.25
C MET A 1 -41.69 0.23 -22.63
N ARG A 2 -41.80 -0.70 -23.61
CA ARG A 2 -42.14 -0.53 -25.04
C ARG A 2 -41.04 0.02 -25.96
N ILE A 3 -40.62 -0.85 -26.89
CA ILE A 3 -39.72 -0.62 -28.03
C ILE A 3 -40.54 -0.16 -29.24
N LYS A 4 -39.95 0.68 -30.11
CA LYS A 4 -40.26 0.73 -31.57
C LYS A 4 -38.98 1.01 -32.38
N TYR A 5 -38.98 0.54 -33.63
CA TYR A 5 -37.83 0.22 -34.48
C TYR A 5 -37.02 1.43 -35.05
N PRO A 6 -35.77 1.21 -35.52
CA PRO A 6 -34.87 2.26 -36.00
C PRO A 6 -35.13 2.71 -37.45
N ILE A 7 -34.60 3.89 -37.81
CA ILE A 7 -34.52 4.39 -39.19
C ILE A 7 -33.04 4.52 -39.57
N TRP A 8 -32.68 3.95 -40.72
CA TRP A 8 -31.33 4.04 -41.30
C TRP A 8 -31.31 5.06 -42.44
N ILE A 9 -30.28 5.92 -42.49
CA ILE A 9 -29.98 6.77 -43.65
C ILE A 9 -28.48 6.65 -43.93
N ALA A 10 -28.14 6.15 -45.12
CA ALA A 10 -26.75 6.03 -45.58
C ALA A 10 -26.39 7.21 -46.50
N GLY A 11 -25.22 7.81 -46.30
CA GLY A 11 -24.68 8.85 -47.16
C GLY A 11 -23.16 8.78 -47.25
N LYS A 12 -22.61 8.69 -48.47
CA LYS A 12 -21.17 8.67 -48.77
C LYS A 12 -20.74 10.02 -49.31
N LEU A 13 -19.66 10.61 -48.79
CA LEU A 13 -18.86 11.61 -49.51
C LEU A 13 -17.35 11.47 -49.24
N ALA A 14 -16.54 12.07 -50.12
CA ALA A 14 -15.23 11.54 -50.48
C ALA A 14 -14.07 11.94 -49.55
N LYS A 15 -13.69 11.05 -48.62
CA LYS A 15 -12.29 10.74 -48.24
C LYS A 15 -12.13 9.50 -47.33
N GLY A 16 -12.90 8.43 -47.60
CA GLY A 16 -12.58 7.08 -47.13
C GLY A 16 -12.80 6.74 -45.64
N ARG A 17 -13.33 7.65 -44.80
CA ARG A 17 -13.74 7.35 -43.43
C ARG A 17 -15.25 7.07 -43.34
N ILE A 18 -15.62 6.04 -42.58
CA ILE A 18 -16.98 5.85 -42.05
C ILE A 18 -16.90 6.18 -40.55
N VAL A 19 -17.86 6.95 -40.05
CA VAL A 19 -17.96 7.31 -38.63
C VAL A 19 -19.26 6.71 -38.10
N HIS A 20 -19.18 5.94 -37.02
CA HIS A 20 -20.36 5.51 -36.26
C HIS A 20 -20.50 6.45 -35.07
N ALA A 21 -21.58 7.24 -35.05
CA ALA A 21 -21.94 8.08 -33.92
C ALA A 21 -23.31 7.64 -33.39
N GLN A 22 -23.36 7.18 -32.13
CA GLN A 22 -24.63 7.11 -31.40
C GLN A 22 -24.85 8.45 -30.70
N VAL A 23 -25.99 9.09 -31.00
CA VAL A 23 -26.45 10.26 -30.26
C VAL A 23 -27.54 9.80 -29.30
N PHE A 24 -27.26 9.86 -28.01
CA PHE A 24 -28.28 9.81 -26.97
C PHE A 24 -28.53 11.23 -26.45
N VAL A 25 -29.73 11.75 -26.73
CA VAL A 25 -30.28 12.86 -25.94
C VAL A 25 -30.92 12.22 -24.71
N VAL A 26 -30.28 12.37 -23.56
CA VAL A 26 -30.88 12.09 -22.26
C VAL A 26 -31.28 13.43 -21.65
N ASP A 27 -32.53 13.56 -21.23
CA ASP A 27 -32.96 14.68 -20.39
C ASP A 27 -32.12 14.66 -19.12
N ARG A 28 -31.28 15.69 -18.96
CA ARG A 28 -30.47 15.85 -17.76
C ARG A 28 -31.42 16.03 -16.57
N PRO A 29 -31.23 15.35 -15.41
CA PRO A 29 -31.55 16.04 -14.17
C PRO A 29 -30.75 17.34 -14.20
N VAL A 30 -31.39 18.47 -13.91
CA VAL A 30 -30.75 19.79 -14.06
C VAL A 30 -29.65 19.95 -13.00
N TYR A 31 -28.47 19.41 -13.29
CA TYR A 31 -27.21 19.92 -12.77
C TYR A 31 -27.03 21.31 -13.35
N ARG A 32 -27.60 22.26 -12.61
CA ARG A 32 -27.39 23.69 -12.78
C ARG A 32 -25.88 23.90 -12.84
N ARG A 33 -25.40 24.75 -13.76
CA ARG A 33 -24.03 25.26 -13.67
C ARG A 33 -23.82 25.75 -12.24
N ALA A 34 -22.82 25.20 -11.55
CA ALA A 34 -22.21 25.86 -10.43
C ALA A 34 -21.50 27.12 -10.97
N GLY A 35 -22.24 28.22 -11.07
CA GLY A 35 -21.65 29.51 -10.78
C GLY A 35 -21.19 29.52 -9.34
N ALA A 36 -20.18 30.33 -9.00
CA ALA A 36 -19.55 30.33 -7.68
C ALA A 36 -20.57 30.34 -6.52
N GLY A 37 -20.55 29.27 -5.70
CA GLY A 37 -21.43 29.03 -4.55
C GLY A 37 -21.23 27.60 -3.99
N GLY A 38 -21.21 27.45 -2.66
CA GLY A 38 -20.82 26.23 -1.94
C GLY A 38 -21.78 25.02 -2.05
N THR A 39 -21.27 23.78 -1.92
CA THR A 39 -21.09 22.98 -0.66
C THR A 39 -22.24 21.99 -0.42
N GLY A 40 -21.89 20.72 -0.19
CA GLY A 40 -22.85 19.62 0.03
C GLY A 40 -22.27 18.48 0.87
N GLY A 41 -21.52 18.82 1.91
CA GLY A 41 -21.06 17.91 2.95
C GLY A 41 -21.30 18.54 4.31
N TYR A 42 -21.37 17.72 5.35
CA TYR A 42 -21.71 18.16 6.71
C TYR A 42 -20.48 18.56 7.51
N ARG A 43 -20.62 19.56 8.38
CA ARG A 43 -19.58 19.98 9.31
C ARG A 43 -19.79 19.33 10.67
N LEU A 44 -18.76 18.65 11.16
CA LEU A 44 -18.63 18.30 12.57
C LEU A 44 -17.97 19.46 13.31
N THR A 45 -18.60 19.91 14.40
CA THR A 45 -18.08 20.98 15.26
C THR A 45 -17.84 20.42 16.65
N ILE A 46 -16.59 20.46 17.09
CA ILE A 46 -16.19 20.04 18.43
C ILE A 46 -16.17 21.27 19.35
N LYS A 47 -16.72 21.11 20.55
CA LYS A 47 -16.59 22.03 21.67
C LYS A 47 -15.93 21.30 22.85
N VAL A 48 -15.13 22.04 23.59
CA VAL A 48 -14.49 21.56 24.81
C VAL A 48 -14.88 22.48 25.96
N GLU A 49 -15.33 21.90 27.07
CA GLU A 49 -15.47 22.58 28.36
C GLU A 49 -14.43 22.00 29.34
N GLY A 50 -13.74 22.85 30.10
CA GLY A 50 -12.59 22.40 30.93
C GLY A 50 -11.30 22.23 30.13
N ASP A 51 -10.25 21.69 30.76
CA ASP A 51 -8.97 21.43 30.09
C ASP A 51 -8.89 19.97 29.60
N GLY A 52 -8.89 19.83 28.29
CA GLY A 52 -8.77 18.57 27.57
C GLY A 52 -8.78 18.86 26.07
N GLU A 53 -8.62 17.83 25.27
CA GLU A 53 -8.67 17.91 23.81
C GLU A 53 -9.55 16.78 23.27
N VAL A 54 -10.00 16.90 22.02
CA VAL A 54 -10.76 15.85 21.34
C VAL A 54 -10.11 15.58 20.00
N PHE A 55 -9.59 14.36 19.85
CA PHE A 55 -9.13 13.86 18.56
C PHE A 55 -10.33 13.36 17.75
N VAL A 56 -10.27 13.54 16.43
CA VAL A 56 -11.36 13.27 15.50
C VAL A 56 -10.82 12.45 14.33
N ASP A 57 -11.48 11.33 14.00
CA ASP A 57 -10.99 10.43 12.96
C ASP A 57 -12.13 9.82 12.12
N PRO A 58 -12.06 9.82 10.78
CA PRO A 58 -11.10 10.57 9.95
C PRO A 58 -11.30 12.08 10.11
N GLN A 59 -10.23 12.85 10.28
CA GLN A 59 -10.32 14.32 10.32
C GLN A 59 -10.59 14.88 8.92
N LYS A 60 -11.80 15.42 8.68
CA LYS A 60 -12.20 16.04 7.39
C LYS A 60 -12.74 17.45 7.61
N ASN A 61 -12.57 18.33 6.61
CA ASN A 61 -13.18 19.66 6.60
C ASN A 61 -14.72 19.62 6.44
N LEU A 62 -15.21 18.62 5.71
CA LEU A 62 -16.62 18.29 5.50
C LEU A 62 -16.74 16.77 5.34
N TYR A 63 -17.84 16.21 5.84
CA TYR A 63 -18.15 14.78 5.82
C TYR A 63 -19.27 14.49 4.83
N ALA A 64 -19.27 13.29 4.26
CA ALA A 64 -20.39 12.82 3.44
C ALA A 64 -21.58 12.40 4.34
N PRO A 65 -22.82 12.41 3.82
CA PRO A 65 -23.96 11.84 4.53
C PRO A 65 -23.71 10.36 4.88
N ASN A 66 -23.89 10.03 6.15
CA ASN A 66 -23.62 8.72 6.77
C ASN A 66 -22.14 8.34 6.92
N ASP A 67 -21.19 9.27 6.77
CA ASP A 67 -19.83 9.07 7.29
C ASP A 67 -19.91 8.77 8.81
N VAL A 68 -19.22 7.73 9.27
CA VAL A 68 -19.00 7.47 10.70
C VAL A 68 -17.70 8.16 11.11
N VAL A 69 -17.69 8.84 12.26
CA VAL A 69 -16.55 9.61 12.76
C VAL A 69 -16.30 9.24 14.22
N GLY A 70 -15.12 8.69 14.48
CA GLY A 70 -14.60 8.44 15.82
C GLY A 70 -14.19 9.74 16.52
N LEU A 71 -14.51 9.82 17.81
CA LEU A 71 -14.17 10.91 18.72
C LEU A 71 -13.45 10.34 19.94
N ILE A 72 -12.30 10.92 20.28
CA ILE A 72 -11.50 10.49 21.43
C ILE A 72 -11.26 11.70 22.33
N ALA A 73 -11.72 11.65 23.57
CA ALA A 73 -11.40 12.62 24.60
C ALA A 73 -10.00 12.35 25.15
N LEU A 74 -9.16 13.38 25.15
CA LEU A 74 -7.83 13.39 25.76
C LEU A 74 -7.86 14.37 26.95
N PRO A 75 -8.09 13.90 28.18
CA PRO A 75 -7.96 14.75 29.36
C PRO A 75 -6.52 15.24 29.50
N LYS A 76 -6.34 16.52 29.85
CA LYS A 76 -5.02 17.03 30.25
C LYS A 76 -4.70 16.59 31.68
N ALA A 77 -3.41 16.60 32.03
CA ALA A 77 -2.97 16.26 33.38
C ALA A 77 -3.74 17.06 34.45
N GLY A 78 -4.32 16.35 35.42
CA GLY A 78 -5.19 16.92 36.45
C GLY A 78 -6.67 17.06 36.07
N TYR A 79 -7.11 16.49 34.95
CA TYR A 79 -8.51 16.48 34.50
C TYR A 79 -8.95 15.09 34.04
N ALA A 80 -10.27 14.87 34.01
CA ALA A 80 -10.91 13.71 33.41
C ALA A 80 -12.17 14.12 32.63
N LEU A 81 -12.56 13.31 31.64
CA LEU A 81 -13.84 13.48 30.94
C LEU A 81 -14.99 13.18 31.92
N ALA A 82 -15.92 14.12 32.04
CA ALA A 82 -17.17 13.94 32.81
C ALA A 82 -18.32 13.45 31.93
N ALA A 83 -18.48 14.01 30.74
CA ALA A 83 -19.55 13.65 29.81
C ALA A 83 -19.29 14.12 28.37
N TRP A 84 -19.86 13.38 27.41
CA TRP A 84 -20.19 13.88 26.08
C TRP A 84 -21.60 14.47 26.05
N SER A 85 -21.87 15.39 25.11
CA SER A 85 -23.21 15.91 24.83
C SER A 85 -23.35 16.44 23.41
N GLY A 86 -24.57 16.45 22.87
CA GLY A 86 -24.83 16.72 21.46
C GLY A 86 -24.46 15.54 20.55
N GLY A 87 -24.83 15.63 19.26
CA GLY A 87 -24.55 14.59 18.27
C GLY A 87 -25.18 13.21 18.54
N GLY A 88 -26.08 13.09 19.53
CA GLY A 88 -26.62 11.80 19.99
C GLY A 88 -25.76 11.11 21.05
N LEU A 89 -24.80 11.82 21.65
CA LEU A 89 -23.87 11.28 22.65
C LEU A 89 -24.23 11.61 24.11
N ASP A 90 -25.34 12.31 24.34
CA ASP A 90 -25.76 12.77 25.69
C ASP A 90 -25.93 11.63 26.71
N ASP A 91 -26.25 10.42 26.23
CA ASP A 91 -26.48 9.22 27.04
C ASP A 91 -25.21 8.36 27.25
N LYS A 92 -24.07 8.76 26.68
CA LYS A 92 -22.86 7.92 26.57
C LYS A 92 -21.89 8.01 27.75
N GLY A 93 -22.13 8.94 28.69
CA GLY A 93 -21.31 9.10 29.89
C GLY A 93 -19.88 9.55 29.59
N ASN A 94 -18.92 8.98 30.32
CA ASN A 94 -17.51 9.37 30.33
C ASN A 94 -16.56 8.41 29.61
N GLY A 95 -17.07 7.52 28.74
CA GLY A 95 -16.20 6.71 27.88
C GLY A 95 -15.34 7.61 27.00
N LEU A 96 -14.02 7.43 27.01
CA LEU A 96 -13.08 8.28 26.28
C LEU A 96 -13.27 8.22 24.76
N GLU A 97 -13.90 7.17 24.25
CA GLU A 97 -14.10 6.90 22.82
C GLU A 97 -15.58 6.87 22.48
N GLN A 98 -15.99 7.52 21.39
CA GLN A 98 -17.37 7.58 20.88
C GLN A 98 -17.39 7.62 19.35
N GLU A 99 -18.54 7.28 18.75
CA GLU A 99 -18.76 7.41 17.31
C GLU A 99 -19.97 8.31 17.00
N VAL A 100 -19.85 9.11 15.94
CA VAL A 100 -20.89 10.00 15.42
C VAL A 100 -21.18 9.68 13.97
N VAL A 101 -22.44 9.44 13.62
CA VAL A 101 -22.88 9.27 12.23
C VAL A 101 -23.33 10.61 11.66
N MET A 102 -22.67 11.07 10.60
CA MET A 102 -22.88 12.37 9.97
C MET A 102 -24.18 12.41 9.17
N THR A 103 -25.29 12.62 9.87
CA THR A 103 -26.65 12.77 9.32
C THR A 103 -27.04 14.23 9.01
N GLY A 104 -26.23 15.18 9.48
CA GLY A 104 -26.39 16.62 9.32
C GLY A 104 -25.14 17.35 9.82
N ASP A 105 -25.14 18.69 9.82
CA ASP A 105 -24.16 19.46 10.58
C ASP A 105 -24.34 19.14 12.08
N ILE A 106 -23.31 18.59 12.71
CA ILE A 106 -23.36 18.10 14.09
C ILE A 106 -22.43 18.94 14.96
N THR A 107 -22.88 19.25 16.17
CA THR A 107 -22.02 19.76 17.25
C THR A 107 -21.97 18.76 18.38
N VAL A 108 -20.77 18.40 18.82
CA VAL A 108 -20.50 17.59 20.01
C VAL A 108 -19.70 18.43 21.00
N THR A 109 -20.01 18.29 22.28
CA THR A 109 -19.27 18.92 23.38
C THR A 109 -18.69 17.84 24.30
N ALA A 110 -17.37 17.83 24.46
CA ALA A 110 -16.68 17.08 25.50
C ALA A 110 -16.49 17.96 26.73
N LYS A 111 -16.94 17.48 27.90
CA LYS A 111 -16.81 18.21 29.16
C LYS A 111 -15.80 17.53 30.07
N PHE A 112 -14.68 18.20 30.31
CA PHE A 112 -13.65 17.80 31.26
C PHE A 112 -13.85 18.52 32.60
N VAL A 113 -13.53 17.82 33.69
CA VAL A 113 -13.57 18.33 35.06
C VAL A 113 -12.25 18.03 35.75
N SER A 114 -11.84 18.89 36.69
CA SER A 114 -10.58 18.73 37.42
C SER A 114 -10.60 17.46 38.27
N GLU A 115 -9.65 16.56 38.03
CA GLU A 115 -9.41 15.35 38.81
C GLU A 115 -7.94 15.34 39.27
N SER A 116 -7.73 15.68 40.55
CA SER A 116 -6.39 15.84 41.12
C SER A 116 -5.58 14.54 41.07
N GLY A 117 -4.53 14.51 40.25
CA GLY A 117 -3.63 13.37 40.11
C GLY A 117 -3.89 12.51 38.86
N ALA A 118 -4.89 12.83 38.04
CA ALA A 118 -5.07 12.20 36.74
C ALA A 118 -3.88 12.48 35.81
N PRO A 119 -3.32 11.47 35.10
CA PRO A 119 -2.31 11.70 34.08
C PRO A 119 -2.91 12.41 32.86
N GLY A 120 -2.07 13.11 32.10
CA GLY A 120 -2.41 13.51 30.73
C GLY A 120 -2.40 12.30 29.79
N PHE A 121 -2.89 12.46 28.57
CA PHE A 121 -3.04 11.37 27.60
C PHE A 121 -2.45 11.72 26.24
N GLY A 122 -1.86 10.71 25.60
CA GLY A 122 -1.48 10.72 24.19
C GLY A 122 -2.14 9.56 23.44
N ILE A 123 -2.07 9.57 22.12
CA ILE A 123 -2.62 8.52 21.26
C ILE A 123 -1.50 7.69 20.62
N VAL A 124 -1.59 6.37 20.75
CA VAL A 124 -0.94 5.43 19.83
C VAL A 124 -1.98 5.05 18.78
N LYS A 125 -1.64 5.09 17.49
CA LYS A 125 -2.53 4.67 16.41
C LYS A 125 -1.76 4.04 15.27
N GLY A 126 -2.45 3.40 14.34
CA GLY A 126 -1.76 2.75 13.24
C GLY A 126 -2.59 1.74 12.49
N PHE A 127 -1.92 1.03 11.58
CA PHE A 127 -2.47 -0.12 10.88
C PHE A 127 -1.69 -1.36 11.27
N VAL A 128 -2.40 -2.46 11.54
CA VAL A 128 -1.81 -3.80 11.67
C VAL A 128 -1.94 -4.52 10.34
N SER A 129 -0.86 -5.13 9.90
CA SER A 129 -0.80 -5.84 8.63
C SER A 129 -0.09 -7.19 8.75
N ASP A 130 -0.39 -8.18 7.90
CA ASP A 130 0.23 -9.51 8.02
C ASP A 130 1.73 -9.55 7.66
N ALA A 131 2.24 -8.52 7.01
CA ALA A 131 3.66 -8.24 6.75
C ALA A 131 3.87 -6.72 6.61
N GLN A 132 5.10 -6.23 6.34
CA GLN A 132 5.34 -4.79 6.03
C GLN A 132 4.54 -4.32 4.80
N ASP A 133 4.24 -5.31 3.98
CA ASP A 133 3.67 -5.33 2.66
C ASP A 133 2.50 -6.33 2.68
N GLY A 134 1.65 -6.20 3.71
CA GLY A 134 0.69 -7.21 4.13
C GLY A 134 -0.78 -6.85 3.99
N ARG A 135 -1.66 -7.81 4.24
CA ARG A 135 -3.11 -7.57 4.32
C ARG A 135 -3.39 -6.90 5.64
N VAL A 136 -4.36 -6.00 5.66
CA VAL A 136 -4.90 -5.46 6.90
C VAL A 136 -5.40 -6.61 7.78
N VAL A 137 -5.05 -6.59 9.07
CA VAL A 137 -5.46 -7.64 10.01
C VAL A 137 -6.64 -7.11 10.82
N ALA A 138 -7.84 -7.58 10.52
CA ALA A 138 -9.04 -7.25 11.28
C ALA A 138 -9.08 -7.98 12.64
N GLY A 139 -9.62 -7.34 13.67
CA GLY A 139 -9.81 -7.92 15.00
C GLY A 139 -8.53 -8.24 15.80
N ALA A 140 -7.35 -7.85 15.32
CA ALA A 140 -6.09 -7.96 16.07
C ALA A 140 -6.20 -7.19 17.39
N GLN A 141 -5.73 -7.78 18.48
CA GLN A 141 -5.76 -7.20 19.81
C GLN A 141 -4.49 -6.41 20.06
N ILE A 142 -4.64 -5.16 20.48
CA ILE A 142 -3.54 -4.28 20.87
C ILE A 142 -3.58 -4.14 22.39
N SER A 143 -2.43 -4.28 23.06
CA SER A 143 -2.30 -4.00 24.49
C SER A 143 -1.05 -3.19 24.80
N TRP A 144 -1.18 -2.16 25.64
CA TRP A 144 -0.07 -1.38 26.17
C TRP A 144 -0.03 -1.53 27.69
N ASN A 145 1.13 -1.94 28.22
CA ASN A 145 1.35 -2.24 29.63
C ASN A 145 0.32 -3.22 30.25
N GLY A 146 -0.33 -4.07 29.43
CA GLY A 146 -1.36 -5.03 29.84
C GLY A 146 -2.66 -4.43 30.40
N ILE A 147 -2.83 -3.10 30.38
CA ILE A 147 -3.98 -2.39 30.99
C ILE A 147 -4.81 -1.67 29.93
N TYR A 148 -4.14 -1.02 28.97
CA TYR A 148 -4.79 -0.24 27.92
C TYR A 148 -4.91 -1.12 26.69
N THR A 149 -6.12 -1.32 26.18
CA THR A 149 -6.39 -2.28 25.11
C THR A 149 -7.26 -1.67 24.01
N ALA A 150 -6.97 -2.01 22.77
CA ALA A 150 -7.80 -1.72 21.60
C ALA A 150 -7.87 -2.94 20.68
N SER A 151 -8.72 -2.90 19.66
CA SER A 151 -8.72 -3.88 18.57
C SER A 151 -8.76 -3.20 17.21
N THR A 152 -8.21 -3.83 16.18
CA THR A 152 -8.33 -3.30 14.82
C THR A 152 -9.73 -3.46 14.24
N GLY A 153 -10.14 -2.48 13.43
CA GLY A 153 -11.32 -2.58 12.55
C GLY A 153 -11.07 -3.48 11.33
N GLU A 154 -12.08 -3.61 10.46
CA GLU A 154 -12.01 -4.37 9.20
C GLU A 154 -10.92 -3.87 8.23
N ASP A 155 -10.52 -2.59 8.36
CA ASP A 155 -9.43 -1.97 7.61
C ASP A 155 -8.05 -2.11 8.29
N GLY A 156 -7.97 -2.93 9.35
CA GLY A 156 -6.75 -3.13 10.15
C GLY A 156 -6.30 -1.91 10.93
N TYR A 157 -7.09 -0.84 10.97
CA TYR A 157 -6.75 0.38 11.70
C TYR A 157 -7.08 0.25 13.18
N PHE A 158 -6.24 0.83 14.03
CA PHE A 158 -6.50 0.99 15.46
C PHE A 158 -6.06 2.37 15.96
N TYR A 159 -6.62 2.74 17.11
CA TYR A 159 -6.11 3.78 17.97
C TYR A 159 -6.23 3.33 19.43
N LEU A 160 -5.41 3.89 20.31
CA LEU A 160 -5.33 3.54 21.72
C LEU A 160 -4.84 4.76 22.52
N PRO A 161 -5.67 5.36 23.39
CA PRO A 161 -5.23 6.37 24.35
C PRO A 161 -4.35 5.74 25.43
N ILE A 162 -3.18 6.32 25.69
CA ILE A 162 -2.27 5.88 26.77
C ILE A 162 -1.80 7.07 27.63
N PRO A 163 -1.42 6.84 28.90
CA PRO A 163 -0.88 7.88 29.77
C PRO A 163 0.36 8.56 29.18
N ALA A 164 0.34 9.89 29.14
CA ALA A 164 1.43 10.69 28.60
C ALA A 164 2.72 10.55 29.44
N GLY A 165 3.86 10.46 28.74
CA GLY A 165 5.20 10.43 29.35
C GLY A 165 5.55 9.13 30.08
N GLN A 166 4.74 8.07 29.95
CA GLN A 166 5.08 6.73 30.42
C GLN A 166 5.56 5.88 29.25
N THR A 167 6.58 5.05 29.49
CA THR A 167 7.16 4.12 28.49
C THR A 167 6.80 2.69 28.86
N ALA A 168 6.25 1.94 27.90
CA ALA A 168 6.10 0.49 27.98
C ALA A 168 5.97 -0.12 26.58
N ASP A 169 6.17 -1.43 26.48
CA ASP A 169 5.89 -2.16 25.25
C ASP A 169 4.39 -2.13 24.89
N LEU A 170 4.14 -2.03 23.59
CA LEU A 170 2.86 -2.30 22.96
C LEU A 170 2.93 -3.70 22.31
N PHE A 171 2.01 -4.59 22.66
CA PHE A 171 1.87 -5.88 21.98
C PHE A 171 0.68 -5.86 21.03
N VAL A 172 0.86 -6.45 19.86
CA VAL A 172 -0.20 -6.70 18.88
C VAL A 172 -0.29 -8.20 18.63
N GLU A 173 -1.48 -8.75 18.82
CA GLU A 173 -1.78 -10.20 18.74
C GLU A 173 -2.90 -10.45 17.74
N ARG A 174 -2.70 -11.39 16.81
CA ARG A 174 -3.68 -11.68 15.75
C ARG A 174 -4.75 -12.68 16.21
N PRO A 175 -5.97 -12.66 15.63
CA PRO A 175 -7.01 -13.65 15.95
C PRO A 175 -6.65 -15.10 15.56
N ASP A 176 -5.83 -15.26 14.51
CA ASP A 176 -5.36 -16.54 13.95
C ASP A 176 -4.01 -17.00 14.56
N GLY A 177 -3.50 -16.28 15.57
CA GLY A 177 -2.18 -16.49 16.15
C GLY A 177 -1.10 -15.69 15.44
N GLY A 178 -0.03 -15.33 16.17
CA GLY A 178 1.02 -14.42 15.73
C GLY A 178 1.08 -13.13 16.57
N ARG A 179 2.29 -12.60 16.80
CA ARG A 179 2.51 -11.52 17.78
C ARG A 179 3.67 -10.58 17.41
N THR A 180 3.47 -9.29 17.62
CA THR A 180 4.49 -8.23 17.45
C THR A 180 4.65 -7.43 18.73
N ARG A 181 5.90 -7.17 19.13
CA ARG A 181 6.26 -6.13 20.11
C ARG A 181 6.55 -4.84 19.35
N VAL A 182 5.87 -3.74 19.66
CA VAL A 182 6.41 -2.40 19.41
C VAL A 182 7.08 -1.96 20.70
N GLN A 183 8.41 -1.85 20.67
CA GLN A 183 9.21 -1.70 21.87
C GLN A 183 9.25 -0.24 22.35
N ASP A 184 9.26 -0.05 23.68
CA ASP A 184 9.46 1.25 24.36
C ASP A 184 8.53 2.37 23.86
N VAL A 185 7.23 2.09 23.74
CA VAL A 185 6.24 3.07 23.27
C VAL A 185 5.93 4.09 24.36
N VAL A 186 6.25 5.35 24.05
CA VAL A 186 5.92 6.55 24.83
C VAL A 186 5.31 7.62 23.92
N VAL A 187 4.36 8.41 24.45
CA VAL A 187 3.70 9.54 23.77
C VAL A 187 3.64 10.76 24.69
N LYS A 188 3.78 11.97 24.14
CA LYS A 188 3.67 13.26 24.86
C LYS A 188 2.20 13.62 25.10
N ASP A 189 1.90 14.47 26.09
CA ASP A 189 0.53 14.92 26.39
C ASP A 189 -0.09 15.65 25.18
N GLY A 190 -1.30 15.26 24.79
CA GLY A 190 -2.00 15.72 23.58
C GLY A 190 -1.39 15.27 22.24
N ALA A 191 -0.27 14.54 22.24
CA ALA A 191 0.39 14.10 21.01
C ALA A 191 -0.17 12.76 20.49
N ALA A 192 0.10 12.45 19.21
CA ALA A 192 -0.19 11.15 18.62
C ALA A 192 1.07 10.56 17.95
N ARG A 193 1.34 9.26 18.19
CA ARG A 193 2.31 8.47 17.40
C ARG A 193 1.55 7.51 16.50
N THR A 194 1.97 7.44 15.24
CA THR A 194 1.38 6.56 14.23
C THR A 194 2.38 5.47 13.86
N PHE A 195 1.92 4.22 13.74
CA PHE A 195 2.75 3.06 13.40
C PHE A 195 2.15 2.27 12.23
N ALA A 196 3.02 1.69 11.39
CA ALA A 196 2.67 0.57 10.53
C ALA A 196 3.26 -0.70 11.15
N ILE A 197 2.40 -1.54 11.74
CA ILE A 197 2.80 -2.68 12.56
C ILE A 197 2.59 -3.98 11.77
N PRO A 198 3.66 -4.57 11.20
CA PRO A 198 3.57 -5.88 10.63
C PRO A 198 3.53 -6.94 11.74
N THR A 199 2.57 -7.85 11.65
CA THR A 199 2.34 -8.95 12.56
C THR A 199 1.97 -10.18 11.75
N ARG A 200 2.89 -11.12 11.63
CA ARG A 200 2.69 -12.39 10.91
C ARG A 200 2.02 -13.44 11.79
N PRO A 201 1.33 -14.42 11.19
CA PRO A 201 1.08 -15.69 11.85
C PRO A 201 2.39 -16.33 12.29
N TRP A 202 2.44 -16.89 13.51
CA TRP A 202 3.63 -17.63 13.93
C TRP A 202 3.80 -18.91 13.10
N PHE A 203 5.02 -19.39 12.94
CA PHE A 203 5.28 -20.66 12.25
C PHE A 203 4.82 -21.88 13.08
N ASN A 204 5.04 -21.85 14.41
CA ASN A 204 4.72 -22.95 15.31
C ASN A 204 4.15 -22.46 16.66
N PRO A 205 2.89 -22.78 17.00
CA PRO A 205 2.26 -22.38 18.27
C PRO A 205 2.89 -23.02 19.53
N ASN A 206 3.79 -24.00 19.37
CA ASN A 206 4.45 -24.71 20.47
C ASN A 206 5.89 -24.21 20.73
N TRP A 207 6.37 -23.24 19.97
CA TRP A 207 7.64 -22.56 20.19
C TRP A 207 7.44 -21.33 21.12
N PRO A 208 8.51 -20.67 21.58
CA PRO A 208 8.38 -19.41 22.30
C PRO A 208 7.48 -18.42 21.56
N LEU A 209 6.59 -17.75 22.32
CA LEU A 209 5.58 -16.81 21.83
C LEU A 209 5.82 -15.36 22.31
N ASP A 210 6.95 -15.11 23.00
CA ASP A 210 7.39 -13.74 23.26
C ASP A 210 8.29 -13.26 22.11
N PRO A 211 7.95 -12.15 21.43
CA PRO A 211 8.79 -11.62 20.37
C PRO A 211 10.19 -11.23 20.86
N PRO A 212 11.16 -10.97 19.98
CA PRO A 212 12.46 -10.44 20.37
C PRO A 212 12.39 -8.98 20.89
N THR A 213 13.51 -8.50 21.44
CA THR A 213 13.79 -7.10 21.76
C THR A 213 14.93 -6.58 20.88
N ILE A 214 15.04 -5.26 20.71
CA ILE A 214 16.16 -4.59 20.05
C ILE A 214 17.01 -3.86 21.08
N LYS A 215 18.33 -4.04 20.97
CA LYS A 215 19.34 -3.13 21.51
C LYS A 215 19.94 -2.34 20.35
N LEU A 216 20.16 -1.06 20.58
CA LEU A 216 20.79 -0.13 19.65
C LEU A 216 21.79 0.72 20.44
N ASN A 217 22.92 1.08 19.84
CA ASN A 217 23.94 1.94 20.45
C ASN A 217 23.60 3.45 20.45
N ILE A 218 22.34 3.81 20.18
CA ILE A 218 21.83 5.18 20.07
C ILE A 218 20.62 5.33 21.01
N GLU A 219 20.57 6.45 21.74
CA GLU A 219 19.50 6.74 22.71
C GLU A 219 18.35 7.57 22.11
N GLU A 220 17.17 7.52 22.74
CA GLU A 220 16.03 8.35 22.34
C GLU A 220 16.35 9.85 22.49
N GLY A 221 16.11 10.63 21.43
CA GLY A 221 16.36 12.06 21.39
C GLY A 221 17.81 12.46 21.10
N GLU A 222 18.70 11.50 20.81
CA GLU A 222 20.10 11.77 20.51
C GLU A 222 20.28 12.67 19.26
N ILE A 223 21.31 13.52 19.28
CA ILE A 223 21.66 14.40 18.17
C ILE A 223 22.79 13.76 17.37
N LEU A 224 22.49 13.35 16.14
CA LEU A 224 23.39 12.64 15.24
C LEU A 224 24.05 13.62 14.25
N SER A 225 25.35 13.45 14.04
CA SER A 225 26.17 14.30 13.17
C SER A 225 27.36 13.54 12.58
N GLY A 226 27.72 13.88 11.34
CA GLY A 226 28.82 13.26 10.61
C GLY A 226 28.57 11.80 10.27
N ILE A 227 29.65 11.02 10.25
CA ILE A 227 29.61 9.57 10.03
C ILE A 227 29.30 8.90 11.37
N VAL A 228 28.22 8.10 11.41
CA VAL A 228 27.76 7.38 12.59
C VAL A 228 27.71 5.88 12.28
N ASP A 229 28.30 5.07 13.15
CA ASP A 229 28.21 3.62 13.13
C ASP A 229 27.06 3.17 14.05
N PHE A 230 26.03 2.57 13.46
CA PHE A 230 24.89 2.02 14.18
C PHE A 230 25.11 0.52 14.41
N GLU A 231 25.20 0.13 15.68
CA GLU A 231 25.29 -1.27 16.12
C GLU A 231 23.92 -1.71 16.65
N VAL A 232 23.33 -2.71 16.00
CA VAL A 232 22.00 -3.23 16.34
C VAL A 232 22.07 -4.71 16.68
N GLU A 233 21.40 -5.11 17.76
CA GLU A 233 21.31 -6.48 18.23
C GLU A 233 19.85 -6.82 18.55
N ALA A 234 19.33 -7.89 17.96
CA ALA A 234 18.05 -8.47 18.32
C ALA A 234 18.23 -9.63 19.30
N VAL A 235 17.44 -9.65 20.38
CA VAL A 235 17.54 -10.63 21.48
C VAL A 235 16.16 -11.23 21.75
N GLY A 236 16.02 -12.55 21.53
CA GLY A 236 14.82 -13.33 21.84
C GLY A 236 15.19 -14.75 22.30
N GLU A 237 14.18 -15.55 22.63
CA GLU A 237 14.36 -16.99 22.96
C GLU A 237 14.60 -17.86 21.70
N THR A 238 14.22 -17.32 20.55
CA THR A 238 14.26 -17.86 19.20
C THR A 238 15.40 -17.21 18.39
N GLU A 239 15.92 -17.93 17.40
CA GLU A 239 16.92 -17.37 16.48
C GLU A 239 16.33 -16.26 15.61
N ILE A 240 17.14 -15.26 15.24
CA ILE A 240 16.68 -14.11 14.45
C ILE A 240 16.86 -14.42 12.97
N GLN A 241 15.74 -14.51 12.24
CA GLN A 241 15.75 -14.82 10.82
C GLN A 241 16.10 -13.60 9.96
N VAL A 242 15.81 -12.38 10.44
CA VAL A 242 16.05 -11.14 9.69
C VAL A 242 16.05 -9.91 10.58
N LEU A 243 16.85 -8.92 10.21
CA LEU A 243 16.81 -7.57 10.76
C LEU A 243 16.89 -6.53 9.64
N TYR A 244 16.00 -5.54 9.68
CA TYR A 244 15.96 -4.39 8.79
C TYR A 244 16.19 -3.10 9.57
N PHE A 245 16.98 -2.18 9.01
CA PHE A 245 17.26 -0.86 9.58
C PHE A 245 16.91 0.24 8.58
N TYR A 246 16.20 1.26 9.07
CA TYR A 246 15.74 2.41 8.31
C TYR A 246 16.00 3.71 9.10
N ILE A 247 16.19 4.81 8.38
CA ILE A 247 16.19 6.16 8.96
C ILE A 247 15.24 7.08 8.19
N GLY A 248 14.41 7.83 8.91
CA GLY A 248 13.52 8.86 8.35
C GLY A 248 12.46 8.37 7.36
N GLY A 249 11.92 7.16 7.55
CA GLY A 249 10.82 6.67 6.72
C GLY A 249 10.30 5.26 7.00
N ASP A 250 9.14 4.97 6.41
CA ASP A 250 8.40 3.72 6.53
C ASP A 250 8.53 2.81 5.29
N GLN A 251 9.21 3.29 4.24
CA GLN A 251 9.34 2.63 2.94
C GLN A 251 9.94 1.21 3.02
N ARG A 252 9.65 0.38 2.01
CA ARG A 252 10.29 -0.96 1.89
C ARG A 252 11.73 -0.87 1.40
N GLN A 253 11.96 0.05 0.45
CA GLN A 253 13.25 0.39 -0.13
C GLN A 253 13.30 1.91 -0.44
N PRO A 254 14.46 2.58 -0.30
CA PRO A 254 15.72 2.05 0.22
C PRO A 254 15.63 1.73 1.72
N ARG A 255 16.56 0.89 2.17
CA ARG A 255 16.76 0.50 3.57
C ARG A 255 18.26 0.54 3.84
N GLU A 256 18.66 1.12 4.95
CA GLU A 256 20.08 1.39 5.24
C GLU A 256 20.83 0.09 5.57
N GLY A 257 20.15 -0.84 6.26
CA GLY A 257 20.72 -2.10 6.70
C GLY A 257 19.78 -3.29 6.51
N THR A 258 20.35 -4.45 6.21
CA THR A 258 19.64 -5.73 6.17
C THR A 258 20.59 -6.87 6.49
N TRP A 259 20.20 -7.69 7.46
CA TRP A 259 20.94 -8.89 7.84
C TRP A 259 19.96 -10.07 7.86
N LEU A 260 20.34 -11.18 7.24
CA LEU A 260 19.57 -12.42 7.14
C LEU A 260 20.21 -13.46 8.04
N GLU A 261 19.40 -14.26 8.72
CA GLU A 261 19.85 -15.33 9.65
C GLU A 261 20.88 -14.82 10.67
N ALA A 262 20.66 -13.59 11.14
CA ALA A 262 21.61 -12.81 11.91
C ALA A 262 20.92 -11.99 12.98
N ASN A 263 21.36 -12.19 14.22
CA ASN A 263 20.91 -11.52 15.43
C ASN A 263 21.67 -10.21 15.73
N LYS A 264 22.70 -9.85 14.95
CA LYS A 264 23.40 -8.56 15.04
C LYS A 264 23.73 -7.98 13.66
N GLY A 265 23.82 -6.65 13.59
CA GLY A 265 24.19 -5.91 12.40
C GLY A 265 24.93 -4.61 12.74
N THR A 266 25.74 -4.14 11.78
CA THR A 266 26.38 -2.80 11.85
C THR A 266 26.19 -2.10 10.52
N VAL A 267 25.72 -0.85 10.55
CA VAL A 267 25.61 0.02 9.36
C VAL A 267 26.27 1.37 9.65
N THR A 268 27.10 1.83 8.74
CA THR A 268 27.74 3.16 8.79
C THR A 268 26.96 4.11 7.90
N ILE A 269 26.45 5.21 8.45
CA ILE A 269 25.71 6.24 7.68
C ILE A 269 26.42 7.59 7.82
N ASP A 270 26.71 8.23 6.69
CA ASP A 270 27.07 9.64 6.66
C ASP A 270 25.80 10.49 6.77
N THR A 271 25.49 10.94 7.98
CA THR A 271 24.29 11.73 8.27
C THR A 271 24.29 13.11 7.62
N SER A 272 25.42 13.57 7.05
CA SER A 272 25.48 14.88 6.37
C SER A 272 24.65 14.97 5.08
N TRP A 273 24.27 13.81 4.52
CA TRP A 273 23.31 13.67 3.41
C TRP A 273 21.84 13.68 3.86
N LEU A 274 21.56 13.56 5.16
CA LEU A 274 20.21 13.56 5.72
C LEU A 274 19.74 14.99 6.03
N PRO A 275 18.42 15.26 5.98
CA PRO A 275 17.91 16.60 6.30
C PRO A 275 18.06 16.89 7.79
N ASN A 276 18.58 18.06 8.14
CA ASN A 276 18.62 18.52 9.53
C ASN A 276 17.20 18.65 10.12
N GLY A 277 17.04 18.28 11.39
CA GLY A 277 15.77 18.32 12.12
C GLY A 277 15.41 16.99 12.79
N GLU A 278 14.20 16.93 13.34
CA GLU A 278 13.65 15.69 13.93
C GLU A 278 13.43 14.62 12.86
N THR A 279 13.84 13.39 13.17
CA THR A 279 13.60 12.19 12.36
C THR A 279 13.48 10.98 13.30
N TYR A 280 13.45 9.77 12.76
CA TYR A 280 13.49 8.55 13.57
C TYR A 280 14.34 7.47 12.94
N ILE A 281 14.91 6.61 13.79
CA ILE A 281 15.44 5.30 13.39
C ILE A 281 14.32 4.28 13.59
N ARG A 282 14.15 3.40 12.60
CA ARG A 282 13.19 2.30 12.65
C ARG A 282 13.93 0.98 12.41
N VAL A 283 13.86 0.09 13.40
CA VAL A 283 14.34 -1.29 13.29
C VAL A 283 13.15 -2.22 13.28
N LEU A 284 13.13 -3.16 12.33
CA LEU A 284 12.19 -4.27 12.32
C LEU A 284 12.96 -5.58 12.21
N ALA A 285 12.79 -6.47 13.18
CA ALA A 285 13.32 -7.82 13.12
C ALA A 285 12.20 -8.86 13.23
N TYR A 286 12.40 -10.02 12.62
CA TYR A 286 11.57 -11.21 12.81
C TYR A 286 12.46 -12.37 13.28
N ASP A 287 11.94 -13.16 14.20
CA ASP A 287 12.55 -14.43 14.59
C ASP A 287 12.18 -15.58 13.63
N SER A 288 12.77 -16.75 13.83
CA SER A 288 12.47 -17.97 13.06
C SER A 288 11.07 -18.56 13.33
N ASN A 289 10.27 -17.94 14.21
CA ASN A 289 8.86 -18.24 14.45
C ASN A 289 7.93 -17.17 13.84
N ASP A 290 8.46 -16.25 13.02
CA ASP A 290 7.79 -15.06 12.44
C ASP A 290 7.23 -14.04 13.46
N LEU A 291 7.63 -14.12 14.73
CA LEU A 291 7.34 -13.09 15.73
C LEU A 291 8.21 -11.86 15.48
N ALA A 292 7.61 -10.68 15.56
CA ALA A 292 8.26 -9.44 15.15
C ALA A 292 8.54 -8.48 16.31
N VAL A 293 9.62 -7.72 16.20
CA VAL A 293 9.86 -6.51 17.01
C VAL A 293 10.05 -5.30 16.12
N LEU A 294 9.25 -4.26 16.39
CA LEU A 294 9.35 -2.94 15.79
C LEU A 294 9.86 -1.96 16.85
N TYR A 295 11.05 -1.40 16.64
CA TYR A 295 11.63 -0.39 17.52
C TYR A 295 11.78 0.92 16.75
N VAL A 296 11.20 2.01 17.27
CA VAL A 296 11.16 3.32 16.58
C VAL A 296 11.56 4.42 17.54
N ILE A 297 12.82 4.86 17.48
CA ILE A 297 13.34 5.93 18.32
C ILE A 297 13.41 7.26 17.56
N PRO A 298 12.86 8.36 18.10
CA PRO A 298 13.09 9.69 17.53
C PRO A 298 14.53 10.13 17.81
N VAL A 299 15.15 10.77 16.82
CA VAL A 299 16.51 11.33 16.89
C VAL A 299 16.53 12.67 16.13
N THR A 300 17.55 13.50 16.33
CA THR A 300 17.71 14.75 15.60
C THR A 300 18.97 14.70 14.73
N ILE A 301 18.84 14.98 13.43
CA ILE A 301 20.01 15.20 12.57
C ILE A 301 20.47 16.65 12.71
N PHE A 302 21.75 16.86 12.99
CA PHE A 302 22.36 18.19 13.01
C PHE A 302 23.75 18.20 12.38
N ASN A 303 23.82 18.62 11.13
CA ASN A 303 25.05 18.71 10.36
C ASN A 303 25.32 20.12 9.86
N SER A 304 26.61 20.50 9.84
CA SER A 304 27.13 21.46 8.88
C SER A 304 27.16 20.76 7.51
N GLY A 305 25.99 20.61 6.90
CA GLY A 305 25.80 19.75 5.72
C GLY A 305 26.57 20.23 4.48
N HIS A 306 26.38 19.51 3.38
CA HIS A 306 27.09 19.80 2.14
C HIS A 306 26.84 21.25 1.69
N TRP A 307 27.93 21.98 1.44
CA TRP A 307 27.87 23.37 0.97
C TRP A 307 27.14 23.42 -0.38
N ALA A 308 25.95 24.01 -0.37
CA ALA A 308 25.19 24.35 -1.57
C ALA A 308 25.02 25.88 -1.64
N PRO A 309 25.31 26.53 -2.78
CA PRO A 309 25.17 27.98 -2.92
C PRO A 309 23.72 28.45 -3.13
N GLU A 310 22.84 27.54 -3.54
CA GLU A 310 21.47 27.80 -3.99
C GLU A 310 20.59 26.56 -3.72
N LEU A 311 19.27 26.75 -3.70
CA LEU A 311 18.30 25.65 -3.59
C LEU A 311 18.48 24.59 -4.70
N PRO A 312 18.04 23.33 -4.45
CA PRO A 312 18.00 22.31 -5.49
C PRO A 312 17.14 22.73 -6.67
N LYS A 313 17.52 22.31 -7.87
CA LYS A 313 16.68 22.50 -9.06
C LYS A 313 15.56 21.46 -9.11
N LEU A 314 14.70 21.61 -10.12
CA LEU A 314 13.66 20.62 -10.42
C LEU A 314 14.25 19.22 -10.70
N ILE A 315 13.42 18.22 -10.44
CA ILE A 315 13.69 16.83 -10.78
C ILE A 315 13.42 16.65 -12.30
N PRO A 316 14.40 16.26 -13.13
CA PRO A 316 14.22 16.24 -14.58
C PRO A 316 13.15 15.25 -15.07
N LYS A 317 13.04 14.10 -14.40
CA LYS A 317 12.08 13.03 -14.73
C LYS A 317 11.66 12.28 -13.48
N VAL A 318 10.36 12.01 -13.35
CA VAL A 318 9.78 11.10 -12.34
C VAL A 318 8.87 10.09 -13.02
N THR A 319 8.97 8.83 -12.63
CA THR A 319 8.05 7.77 -13.06
C THR A 319 7.43 7.13 -11.83
N VAL A 320 6.12 6.87 -11.89
CA VAL A 320 5.39 6.13 -10.85
C VAL A 320 4.71 4.92 -11.49
N THR A 321 4.90 3.76 -10.89
CA THR A 321 4.37 2.48 -11.37
C THR A 321 3.63 1.79 -10.23
N ALA A 322 2.32 1.58 -10.37
CA ALA A 322 1.58 0.68 -9.50
C ALA A 322 1.62 -0.73 -10.10
N ASN A 323 1.98 -1.73 -9.29
CA ASN A 323 1.98 -3.13 -9.70
C ASN A 323 1.01 -3.91 -8.80
N THR A 324 0.06 -4.57 -9.44
CA THR A 324 -0.96 -5.42 -8.80
C THR A 324 -0.76 -6.84 -9.30
N PHE A 325 -0.78 -7.82 -8.42
CA PHE A 325 -0.63 -9.24 -8.74
C PHE A 325 -1.87 -9.97 -8.29
N ALA A 326 -2.43 -10.82 -9.14
CA ALA A 326 -3.60 -11.65 -8.89
C ALA A 326 -3.28 -12.87 -7.98
N GLU A 327 -2.28 -12.74 -7.11
CA GLU A 327 -1.94 -13.73 -6.10
C GLU A 327 -1.28 -13.04 -4.89
N PRO A 328 -1.37 -13.62 -3.69
CA PRO A 328 -0.45 -13.32 -2.60
C PRO A 328 0.94 -13.92 -2.85
N VAL A 329 2.00 -13.11 -2.69
CA VAL A 329 3.41 -13.40 -3.04
C VAL A 329 4.27 -13.63 -1.73
N GLY A 330 5.36 -14.43 -1.71
CA GLY A 330 6.14 -14.88 -0.50
C GLY A 330 7.72 -14.73 -0.38
N PHE A 331 8.25 -13.77 0.44
CA PHE A 331 9.67 -13.27 0.53
C PHE A 331 10.58 -14.33 1.08
N TYR A 332 10.09 -14.88 2.18
CA TYR A 332 10.89 -15.53 3.20
C TYR A 332 11.08 -17.03 2.90
N SER A 333 10.68 -17.47 1.70
CA SER A 333 10.44 -18.88 1.41
C SER A 333 11.13 -19.45 0.16
N PHE A 334 11.98 -18.71 -0.57
CA PHE A 334 12.72 -19.27 -1.72
C PHE A 334 14.21 -18.87 -1.81
N PRO A 335 15.13 -19.77 -1.43
CA PRO A 335 16.53 -19.67 -1.83
C PRO A 335 16.71 -20.16 -3.29
N GLY A 336 17.30 -19.33 -4.16
CA GLY A 336 17.80 -19.80 -5.46
C GLY A 336 17.58 -18.91 -6.69
N LEU A 337 16.95 -17.72 -6.57
CA LEU A 337 16.79 -16.83 -7.73
C LEU A 337 18.05 -15.97 -8.00
N PRO A 338 18.41 -15.71 -9.27
CA PRO A 338 19.50 -14.81 -9.61
C PRO A 338 19.11 -13.36 -9.32
N SER A 339 19.95 -12.66 -8.54
CA SER A 339 20.00 -11.19 -8.39
C SER A 339 18.70 -10.42 -8.14
N GLY A 340 18.48 -10.01 -6.88
CA GLY A 340 17.97 -8.67 -6.57
C GLY A 340 16.68 -8.59 -5.76
N GLU A 341 15.71 -9.47 -6.00
CA GLU A 341 14.36 -9.37 -5.43
C GLU A 341 13.88 -10.76 -4.95
N PHE A 342 13.28 -10.82 -3.76
CA PHE A 342 12.92 -12.07 -3.07
C PHE A 342 11.55 -11.87 -2.43
N ALA A 343 10.44 -12.15 -3.11
CA ALA A 343 9.22 -11.33 -2.89
C ALA A 343 8.16 -11.91 -1.95
N THR A 344 7.89 -11.29 -0.78
CA THR A 344 6.57 -11.28 -0.07
C THR A 344 5.99 -9.97 -0.46
N VAL A 345 4.71 -10.07 -0.70
CA VAL A 345 3.70 -9.10 -0.33
C VAL A 345 2.46 -9.99 -0.29
N GLN A 346 1.67 -10.07 0.78
CA GLN A 346 0.27 -10.46 0.61
C GLN A 346 -0.49 -9.15 0.78
N ALA A 347 -0.81 -8.37 -0.25
CA ALA A 347 -1.41 -7.04 -0.02
C ALA A 347 -2.67 -6.79 -0.85
N VAL A 348 -3.80 -7.05 -0.19
CA VAL A 348 -5.12 -6.42 -0.36
C VAL A 348 -5.70 -6.46 -1.79
N PRO A 349 -6.79 -7.21 -2.07
CA PRO A 349 -7.69 -7.92 -1.15
C PRO A 349 -7.21 -9.32 -0.70
N GLU A 350 -8.15 -10.19 -0.32
CA GLU A 350 -7.96 -11.57 0.16
C GLU A 350 -7.31 -12.53 -0.88
N ASP A 351 -6.97 -12.04 -2.07
CA ASP A 351 -6.46 -12.82 -3.20
C ASP A 351 -5.29 -12.16 -3.97
N CYS A 352 -4.83 -10.96 -3.57
CA CYS A 352 -3.99 -10.11 -4.42
C CYS A 352 -2.85 -9.40 -3.66
N THR A 353 -1.94 -8.78 -4.43
CA THR A 353 -0.75 -8.08 -3.95
C THR A 353 -0.49 -6.78 -4.69
N LEU A 354 -0.36 -5.67 -3.95
CA LEU A 354 -0.19 -4.32 -4.49
C LEU A 354 1.01 -3.58 -3.89
N TYR A 355 1.81 -2.94 -4.74
CA TYR A 355 2.78 -1.92 -4.34
C TYR A 355 2.89 -0.79 -5.38
N VAL A 356 3.44 0.36 -4.97
CA VAL A 356 3.79 1.47 -5.87
C VAL A 356 5.28 1.76 -5.81
N GLN A 357 5.93 1.74 -6.96
CA GLN A 357 7.33 2.13 -7.11
C GLN A 357 7.42 3.53 -7.73
N LEU A 358 8.23 4.39 -7.12
CA LEU A 358 8.68 5.66 -7.70
C LEU A 358 10.13 5.53 -8.13
N ARG A 359 10.47 6.06 -9.31
CA ARG A 359 11.85 6.25 -9.77
C ARG A 359 12.02 7.67 -10.32
N TRP A 360 13.17 8.30 -10.07
CA TRP A 360 13.45 9.64 -10.57
C TRP A 360 14.92 9.89 -10.87
N LEU A 361 15.19 10.81 -11.81
CA LEU A 361 16.55 11.26 -12.12
C LEU A 361 17.05 12.25 -11.06
N PRO A 362 18.37 12.36 -10.83
CA PRO A 362 18.93 13.33 -9.90
C PRO A 362 18.55 14.76 -10.25
N ALA A 363 18.07 15.52 -9.25
CA ALA A 363 17.97 16.97 -9.32
C ALA A 363 19.35 17.60 -9.10
N GLU A 364 19.66 18.67 -9.84
CA GLU A 364 20.92 19.37 -9.68
C GLU A 364 20.97 20.08 -8.31
N ARG A 365 22.07 19.88 -7.56
CA ARG A 365 22.31 20.40 -6.20
C ARG A 365 21.40 19.81 -5.09
N ALA A 366 20.82 18.63 -5.28
CA ALA A 366 20.12 17.93 -4.21
C ALA A 366 21.08 17.04 -3.39
N ASP A 367 21.00 17.13 -2.06
CA ASP A 367 21.65 16.21 -1.12
C ASP A 367 20.79 14.95 -0.88
N GLY A 368 19.49 15.02 -1.20
CA GLY A 368 18.55 13.91 -1.15
C GLY A 368 17.11 14.35 -1.45
N TYR A 369 16.15 13.48 -1.14
CA TYR A 369 14.73 13.68 -1.44
C TYR A 369 13.85 13.26 -0.27
N ARG A 370 12.76 14.01 -0.02
CA ARG A 370 11.64 13.56 0.83
C ARG A 370 10.49 13.13 -0.07
N VAL A 371 9.86 12.00 0.25
CA VAL A 371 8.71 11.47 -0.48
C VAL A 371 7.48 11.48 0.41
N TYR A 372 6.37 11.99 -0.12
CA TYR A 372 5.08 12.09 0.55
C TYR A 372 3.98 11.45 -0.29
N ARG A 373 2.95 10.89 0.36
CA ARG A 373 1.74 10.31 -0.26
C ARG A 373 0.49 11.07 0.17
N SER A 374 -0.48 11.19 -0.73
CA SER A 374 -1.83 11.69 -0.47
C SER A 374 -2.87 10.86 -1.22
N PHE A 375 -4.09 10.76 -0.69
CA PHE A 375 -5.25 10.17 -1.38
C PHE A 375 -6.29 11.21 -1.82
N ASP A 376 -6.09 12.49 -1.47
CA ASP A 376 -7.01 13.60 -1.78
C ASP A 376 -6.31 14.77 -2.51
N ALA A 377 -5.00 14.65 -2.79
CA ALA A 377 -4.12 15.68 -3.35
C ALA A 377 -3.96 16.96 -2.49
N VAL A 378 -4.42 16.93 -1.23
CA VAL A 378 -4.37 18.07 -0.30
C VAL A 378 -3.52 17.72 0.91
N ASN A 379 -3.86 16.62 1.59
CA ASN A 379 -3.21 16.16 2.80
C ASN A 379 -2.14 15.13 2.44
N TYR A 380 -0.87 15.50 2.62
CA TYR A 380 0.28 14.68 2.29
C TYR A 380 0.97 14.17 3.57
N ALA A 381 1.02 12.85 3.74
CA ALA A 381 1.78 12.18 4.80
C ALA A 381 3.18 11.80 4.29
N PRO A 382 4.23 11.86 5.13
CA PRO A 382 5.55 11.37 4.75
C PRO A 382 5.50 9.85 4.50
N VAL A 383 6.28 9.40 3.51
CA VAL A 383 6.51 7.97 3.21
C VAL A 383 7.96 7.60 3.52
N GLY A 384 8.89 8.49 3.17
CA GLY A 384 10.30 8.30 3.53
C GLY A 384 11.26 9.35 3.00
N THR A 385 12.51 9.20 3.42
CA THR A 385 13.64 10.04 3.03
C THR A 385 14.62 9.20 2.23
N VAL A 386 15.11 9.73 1.11
CA VAL A 386 16.09 9.07 0.23
C VAL A 386 17.31 9.98 0.11
N ALA A 387 18.31 9.72 0.93
CA ALA A 387 19.58 10.45 0.94
C ALA A 387 20.40 10.22 -0.35
N GLY A 388 21.29 11.14 -0.69
CA GLY A 388 22.08 11.11 -1.92
C GLY A 388 22.96 9.87 -2.11
N TYR A 389 23.38 9.22 -1.03
CA TYR A 389 24.12 7.95 -1.07
C TYR A 389 23.27 6.75 -1.52
N ASN A 390 21.94 6.86 -1.54
CA ASN A 390 21.02 5.84 -2.07
C ASN A 390 20.86 5.90 -3.61
N MET A 391 21.75 6.60 -4.31
CA MET A 391 21.72 6.71 -5.77
C MET A 391 22.06 5.36 -6.41
N LEU A 392 21.17 4.89 -7.28
CA LEU A 392 21.33 3.70 -8.10
C LEU A 392 21.73 4.09 -9.52
N LYS A 393 22.15 3.08 -10.30
CA LYS A 393 22.45 3.16 -11.73
C LYS A 393 21.69 2.06 -12.46
N ASP A 394 21.18 2.36 -13.64
CA ASP A 394 20.55 1.34 -14.51
C ASP A 394 21.59 0.64 -15.39
N GLU A 395 21.13 -0.25 -16.29
CA GLU A 395 22.01 -1.02 -17.18
C GLU A 395 22.84 -0.13 -18.12
N ASP A 396 22.38 1.09 -18.41
CA ASP A 396 23.07 2.11 -19.21
C ASP A 396 23.96 3.06 -18.37
N ASP A 397 24.19 2.74 -17.09
CA ASP A 397 24.90 3.55 -16.08
C ASP A 397 24.22 4.91 -15.75
N THR A 398 22.94 5.07 -16.12
CA THR A 398 22.18 6.30 -15.85
C THR A 398 21.81 6.38 -14.37
N PRO A 399 22.16 7.48 -13.67
CA PRO A 399 21.85 7.62 -12.26
C PRO A 399 20.36 7.84 -12.03
N TYR A 400 19.79 7.11 -11.08
CA TYR A 400 18.42 7.30 -10.60
C TYR A 400 18.30 7.05 -9.09
N PHE A 401 17.22 7.55 -8.51
CA PHE A 401 16.76 7.21 -7.17
C PHE A 401 15.44 6.45 -7.27
N GLN A 402 15.15 5.61 -6.28
CA GLN A 402 13.86 4.94 -6.18
C GLN A 402 13.33 4.93 -4.76
N LEU A 403 12.01 4.77 -4.62
CA LEU A 403 11.34 4.43 -3.38
C LEU A 403 10.17 3.49 -3.70
N THR A 404 9.99 2.45 -2.88
CA THR A 404 8.83 1.53 -3.01
C THR A 404 7.92 1.63 -1.80
N ASP A 405 6.67 2.02 -2.05
CA ASP A 405 5.58 2.13 -1.09
C ASP A 405 4.72 0.87 -1.16
N HIS A 406 4.70 0.12 -0.06
CA HIS A 406 3.88 -1.09 0.13
C HIS A 406 2.80 -0.88 1.19
N SER A 407 2.42 0.38 1.46
CA SER A 407 1.45 0.67 2.51
C SER A 407 0.11 -0.02 2.26
N THR A 408 -0.42 -0.66 3.29
CA THR A 408 -1.76 -1.28 3.32
C THR A 408 -2.92 -0.31 3.03
N GLN A 409 -2.63 1.00 3.01
CA GLN A 409 -3.59 2.04 2.61
C GLN A 409 -3.76 2.11 1.08
N LEU A 410 -2.89 1.49 0.30
CA LEU A 410 -3.03 1.33 -1.16
C LEU A 410 -4.15 0.32 -1.46
N ALA A 411 -4.91 0.55 -2.52
CA ALA A 411 -5.94 -0.38 -3.00
C ALA A 411 -6.18 -0.23 -4.51
N PRO A 412 -6.64 -1.29 -5.20
CA PRO A 412 -7.21 -1.19 -6.55
C PRO A 412 -8.21 -0.05 -6.69
N GLY A 413 -8.14 0.69 -7.80
CA GLY A 413 -9.01 1.84 -8.07
C GLY A 413 -8.78 3.07 -7.17
N ARG A 414 -8.00 2.98 -6.09
CA ARG A 414 -7.70 4.10 -5.19
C ARG A 414 -6.61 4.98 -5.78
N ARG A 415 -7.03 6.06 -6.45
CA ARG A 415 -6.13 7.11 -6.96
C ARG A 415 -5.25 7.64 -5.82
N THR A 416 -3.94 7.57 -6.03
CA THR A 416 -2.91 7.89 -5.05
C THR A 416 -1.94 8.90 -5.66
N PHE A 417 -1.64 9.96 -4.92
CA PHE A 417 -0.76 11.05 -5.31
C PHE A 417 0.54 10.97 -4.52
N TYR A 418 1.65 11.27 -5.16
CA TYR A 418 2.97 11.34 -4.55
C TYR A 418 3.65 12.67 -4.83
N LYS A 419 4.47 13.13 -3.89
CA LYS A 419 5.37 14.27 -4.04
C LYS A 419 6.79 13.84 -3.73
N VAL A 420 7.71 14.08 -4.66
CA VAL A 420 9.15 13.94 -4.45
C VAL A 420 9.74 15.35 -4.34
N VAL A 421 10.31 15.69 -3.19
CA VAL A 421 10.85 17.03 -2.89
C VAL A 421 12.36 16.92 -2.73
N PRO A 422 13.18 17.49 -3.62
CA PRO A 422 14.63 17.53 -3.45
C PRO A 422 15.00 18.51 -2.33
N TYR A 423 15.97 18.18 -1.49
CA TYR A 423 16.47 19.07 -0.43
C TYR A 423 17.98 19.24 -0.50
N ASN A 424 18.49 20.33 0.07
CA ASN A 424 19.89 20.51 0.46
C ASN A 424 20.00 21.41 1.69
N THR A 425 21.22 21.80 2.08
CA THR A 425 21.48 22.72 3.22
C THR A 425 20.81 24.09 3.16
N VAL A 426 20.46 24.59 1.97
CA VAL A 426 19.74 25.87 1.79
C VAL A 426 18.23 25.69 2.01
N GLY A 427 17.71 24.48 1.77
CA GLY A 427 16.32 24.12 1.96
C GLY A 427 15.76 23.26 0.82
N ASP A 428 14.44 23.32 0.66
CA ASP A 428 13.70 22.48 -0.27
C ASP A 428 13.62 23.12 -1.67
N GLY A 429 13.93 22.34 -2.69
CA GLY A 429 13.70 22.69 -4.10
C GLY A 429 12.25 22.45 -4.52
N PRO A 430 11.92 22.73 -5.80
CA PRO A 430 10.55 22.54 -6.31
C PRO A 430 10.20 21.05 -6.36
N ASP A 431 8.99 20.70 -5.90
CA ASP A 431 8.51 19.32 -5.89
C ASP A 431 8.17 18.79 -7.28
N ALA A 432 8.27 17.48 -7.44
CA ALA A 432 7.63 16.75 -8.51
C ALA A 432 6.44 15.97 -7.96
N THR A 433 5.23 16.46 -8.25
CA THR A 433 3.97 15.74 -7.99
C THR A 433 3.67 14.77 -9.13
N VAL A 434 3.36 13.52 -8.79
CA VAL A 434 2.84 12.48 -9.70
C VAL A 434 1.63 11.79 -9.07
N GLU A 435 0.85 11.07 -9.86
CA GLU A 435 -0.31 10.30 -9.39
C GLU A 435 -0.37 8.95 -10.10
N VAL A 436 -0.98 7.96 -9.47
CA VAL A 436 -1.26 6.64 -10.08
C VAL A 436 -2.60 6.11 -9.56
N THR A 437 -3.29 5.30 -10.34
CA THR A 437 -4.49 4.57 -9.89
C THR A 437 -4.22 3.09 -10.13
N PRO A 438 -3.97 2.27 -9.08
CA PRO A 438 -3.74 0.85 -9.24
C PRO A 438 -4.90 0.16 -9.97
N LEU A 439 -4.57 -0.81 -10.83
CA LEU A 439 -5.56 -1.66 -11.49
C LEU A 439 -6.06 -2.73 -10.51
N PRO A 440 -7.26 -3.31 -10.73
CA PRO A 440 -7.67 -4.53 -10.04
C PRO A 440 -6.86 -5.76 -10.50
N PRO A 441 -6.76 -6.82 -9.67
CA PRO A 441 -6.13 -8.08 -10.06
C PRO A 441 -6.84 -8.74 -11.24
N MET A 442 -6.18 -9.65 -11.96
CA MET A 442 -6.78 -10.35 -13.10
C MET A 442 -7.50 -11.64 -12.67
N GLU A 443 -8.82 -11.69 -12.83
CA GLU A 443 -9.63 -12.90 -12.62
C GLU A 443 -9.86 -13.70 -13.92
N VAL A 444 -8.80 -14.34 -14.44
CA VAL A 444 -8.87 -15.15 -15.66
C VAL A 444 -9.37 -16.57 -15.37
N TYR A 445 -10.42 -17.00 -16.08
CA TYR A 445 -11.03 -18.34 -15.96
C TYR A 445 -11.19 -19.02 -17.32
N LEU A 446 -10.67 -20.25 -17.47
CA LEU A 446 -10.85 -21.06 -18.68
C LEU A 446 -12.31 -21.50 -18.84
N VAL A 447 -12.83 -21.49 -20.08
CA VAL A 447 -14.23 -21.85 -20.40
C VAL A 447 -14.31 -23.07 -21.34
N SER A 448 -13.72 -22.97 -22.53
CA SER A 448 -13.81 -24.04 -23.56
C SER A 448 -12.50 -24.17 -24.33
N PRO A 449 -12.04 -25.40 -24.70
CA PRO A 449 -12.63 -26.70 -24.37
C PRO A 449 -12.61 -26.99 -22.87
N ALA A 450 -13.75 -27.45 -22.33
CA ALA A 450 -13.94 -27.64 -20.90
C ALA A 450 -13.04 -28.76 -20.34
N ASN A 451 -12.71 -28.69 -19.05
CA ASN A 451 -11.90 -29.71 -18.39
C ASN A 451 -12.60 -31.09 -18.42
N GLY A 452 -11.86 -32.11 -18.84
CA GLY A 452 -12.37 -33.46 -19.07
C GLY A 452 -13.16 -33.66 -20.37
N ALA A 453 -13.22 -32.68 -21.27
CA ALA A 453 -13.93 -32.82 -22.54
C ALA A 453 -13.30 -33.90 -23.43
N VAL A 454 -14.15 -34.64 -24.16
CA VAL A 454 -13.75 -35.68 -25.12
C VAL A 454 -14.43 -35.44 -26.46
N GLY A 455 -13.85 -35.91 -27.56
CA GLY A 455 -14.39 -35.67 -28.90
C GLY A 455 -14.22 -34.21 -29.36
N VAL A 456 -13.22 -33.51 -28.83
CA VAL A 456 -12.92 -32.12 -29.20
C VAL A 456 -12.38 -32.07 -30.65
N SER A 457 -12.81 -31.09 -31.44
CA SER A 457 -12.31 -30.86 -32.81
C SER A 457 -10.77 -30.87 -32.87
N LEU A 458 -10.20 -31.29 -34.01
CA LEU A 458 -8.75 -31.21 -34.27
C LEU A 458 -8.26 -29.76 -34.47
N LYS A 459 -9.19 -28.81 -34.68
CA LYS A 459 -8.93 -27.36 -34.66
C LYS A 459 -9.87 -26.69 -33.65
N PRO A 460 -9.64 -26.88 -32.33
CA PRO A 460 -10.47 -26.29 -31.30
C PRO A 460 -10.27 -24.79 -31.22
N LYS A 461 -11.37 -24.08 -30.90
CA LYS A 461 -11.34 -22.70 -30.45
C LYS A 461 -11.28 -22.67 -28.92
N PHE A 462 -10.27 -22.00 -28.39
CA PHE A 462 -10.09 -21.75 -26.97
C PHE A 462 -10.76 -20.44 -26.56
N THR A 463 -11.38 -20.42 -25.39
CA THR A 463 -12.10 -19.25 -24.85
C THR A 463 -11.96 -19.19 -23.32
N TRP A 464 -11.80 -17.99 -22.79
CA TRP A 464 -11.70 -17.71 -21.36
C TRP A 464 -12.45 -16.41 -21.01
N GLU A 465 -12.69 -16.20 -19.73
CA GLU A 465 -13.34 -15.01 -19.19
C GLU A 465 -12.37 -14.24 -18.29
N LEU A 466 -12.29 -12.92 -18.44
CA LEU A 466 -11.81 -12.02 -17.38
C LEU A 466 -13.04 -11.53 -16.59
N ARG A 467 -13.34 -12.18 -15.45
CA ARG A 467 -14.63 -11.99 -14.77
C ARG A 467 -14.83 -10.58 -14.20
N ASN A 468 -13.75 -10.01 -13.68
CA ASN A 468 -13.75 -8.65 -13.14
C ASN A 468 -13.37 -7.57 -14.18
N ALA A 469 -13.48 -7.86 -15.50
CA ALA A 469 -13.18 -6.90 -16.57
C ALA A 469 -13.89 -5.53 -16.43
N HIS A 470 -15.04 -5.50 -15.75
CA HIS A 470 -15.84 -4.30 -15.49
C HIS A 470 -15.23 -3.34 -14.45
N GLU A 471 -14.24 -3.79 -13.66
CA GLU A 471 -13.52 -2.99 -12.68
C GLU A 471 -12.32 -2.24 -13.30
N PHE A 472 -11.85 -2.69 -14.47
CA PHE A 472 -10.75 -2.05 -15.18
C PHE A 472 -11.23 -0.78 -15.93
N PRO A 473 -10.41 0.28 -15.97
CA PRO A 473 -10.67 1.43 -16.84
C PRO A 473 -10.79 1.04 -18.32
N ALA A 474 -11.63 1.76 -19.07
CA ALA A 474 -11.94 1.46 -20.47
C ALA A 474 -10.76 1.69 -21.45
N ASP A 475 -9.68 2.32 -20.99
CA ASP A 475 -8.43 2.56 -21.71
C ASP A 475 -7.28 1.62 -21.24
N THR A 476 -7.60 0.54 -20.53
CA THR A 476 -6.64 -0.52 -20.19
C THR A 476 -6.39 -1.44 -21.39
N GLU A 477 -5.13 -1.74 -21.66
CA GLU A 477 -4.68 -2.74 -22.63
C GLU A 477 -4.51 -4.10 -21.94
N PHE A 478 -4.86 -5.20 -22.61
CA PHE A 478 -4.80 -6.56 -22.07
C PHE A 478 -3.97 -7.49 -22.95
N GLN A 479 -3.23 -8.40 -22.34
CA GLN A 479 -2.49 -9.48 -22.98
C GLN A 479 -2.63 -10.78 -22.18
N TYR A 480 -2.70 -11.90 -22.89
CA TYR A 480 -2.80 -13.25 -22.35
C TYR A 480 -1.76 -14.14 -23.02
N LEU A 481 -1.00 -14.89 -22.22
CA LEU A 481 -0.08 -15.92 -22.69
C LEU A 481 -0.79 -17.28 -22.63
N PHE A 482 -1.27 -17.72 -23.78
CA PHE A 482 -1.86 -19.04 -23.97
C PHE A 482 -0.77 -20.11 -24.06
N GLU A 483 -1.01 -21.27 -23.45
CA GLU A 483 -0.22 -22.48 -23.63
C GLU A 483 -1.11 -23.70 -23.93
N LEU A 484 -0.66 -24.54 -24.87
CA LEU A 484 -1.20 -25.86 -25.15
C LEU A 484 -0.06 -26.89 -25.08
N ARG A 485 -0.24 -27.96 -24.31
CA ARG A 485 0.70 -29.09 -24.17
C ARG A 485 0.06 -30.40 -24.62
N LEU A 486 0.71 -31.10 -25.55
CA LEU A 486 0.47 -32.54 -25.78
C LEU A 486 1.13 -33.31 -24.63
N LEU A 487 0.41 -34.25 -23.99
CA LEU A 487 0.93 -34.95 -22.82
C LEU A 487 1.90 -36.10 -23.16
N ALA A 488 1.74 -36.74 -24.33
CA ALA A 488 2.60 -37.84 -24.76
C ALA A 488 2.68 -37.94 -26.30
N PRO A 489 3.84 -37.72 -26.94
CA PRO A 489 5.07 -37.16 -26.37
C PRO A 489 4.88 -35.70 -25.91
N ALA A 490 5.63 -35.28 -24.89
CA ALA A 490 5.56 -33.92 -24.38
C ALA A 490 5.99 -32.90 -25.46
N GLN A 491 5.06 -32.06 -25.89
CA GLN A 491 5.29 -30.92 -26.81
C GLN A 491 4.42 -29.75 -26.36
N SER A 492 4.94 -28.52 -26.45
CA SER A 492 4.22 -27.30 -26.07
C SER A 492 4.15 -26.29 -27.22
N LEU A 493 3.01 -25.61 -27.32
CA LEU A 493 2.78 -24.43 -28.15
C LEU A 493 2.40 -23.27 -27.21
N THR A 494 2.96 -22.09 -27.45
CA THR A 494 2.57 -20.85 -26.75
C THR A 494 2.19 -19.77 -27.74
N ALA A 495 1.28 -18.88 -27.34
CA ALA A 495 0.83 -17.74 -28.13
C ALA A 495 0.49 -16.56 -27.21
N VAL A 496 0.71 -15.33 -27.69
CA VAL A 496 0.29 -14.09 -27.01
C VAL A 496 -0.87 -13.48 -27.78
N THR A 497 -1.94 -13.12 -27.08
CA THR A 497 -3.14 -12.49 -27.67
C THR A 497 -3.72 -11.42 -26.75
N SER A 498 -4.42 -10.44 -27.33
CA SER A 498 -5.24 -9.45 -26.59
C SER A 498 -6.72 -9.85 -26.48
N GLU A 499 -7.14 -10.83 -27.28
CA GLU A 499 -8.53 -11.33 -27.29
C GLU A 499 -8.77 -12.32 -26.16
N LEU A 500 -10.04 -12.55 -25.80
CA LEU A 500 -10.48 -13.59 -24.85
C LEU A 500 -10.66 -14.98 -25.51
N GLU A 501 -10.09 -15.14 -26.71
CA GLU A 501 -10.17 -16.34 -27.51
C GLU A 501 -8.88 -16.58 -28.31
N TYR A 502 -8.63 -17.85 -28.64
CA TYR A 502 -7.53 -18.27 -29.50
C TYR A 502 -8.00 -19.40 -30.42
N GLU A 503 -7.83 -19.23 -31.73
CA GLU A 503 -8.08 -20.26 -32.73
C GLU A 503 -6.75 -20.86 -33.17
N LEU A 504 -6.68 -22.19 -33.27
CA LEU A 504 -5.46 -22.89 -33.64
C LEU A 504 -5.20 -22.86 -35.15
N ASP A 505 -4.03 -22.33 -35.54
CA ASP A 505 -3.52 -22.39 -36.91
C ASP A 505 -3.03 -23.78 -37.32
N ILE A 506 -2.86 -24.70 -36.37
CA ILE A 506 -2.40 -26.08 -36.59
C ILE A 506 -3.48 -27.10 -36.25
N GLU A 507 -3.41 -28.26 -36.88
CA GLU A 507 -4.28 -29.39 -36.61
C GLU A 507 -3.67 -30.29 -35.52
N LEU A 508 -4.48 -30.66 -34.53
CA LEU A 508 -4.07 -31.52 -33.42
C LEU A 508 -4.13 -33.01 -33.82
N ALA A 509 -3.35 -33.83 -33.12
CA ALA A 509 -3.37 -35.28 -33.33
C ALA A 509 -4.71 -35.86 -32.85
N PRO A 510 -5.33 -36.79 -33.62
CA PRO A 510 -6.59 -37.41 -33.24
C PRO A 510 -6.43 -38.37 -32.04
N ALA A 511 -7.48 -38.50 -31.23
CA ALA A 511 -7.54 -39.32 -30.02
C ALA A 511 -6.41 -39.11 -29.00
N CYS A 512 -5.81 -37.90 -28.96
CA CYS A 512 -4.71 -37.55 -28.06
C CYS A 512 -5.19 -36.64 -26.91
N PRO A 513 -4.67 -36.82 -25.68
CA PRO A 513 -4.95 -35.94 -24.57
C PRO A 513 -4.01 -34.72 -24.58
N TYR A 514 -4.62 -33.54 -24.45
CA TYR A 514 -3.96 -32.24 -24.40
C TYR A 514 -4.31 -31.53 -23.08
N GLN A 515 -3.36 -30.75 -22.56
CA GLN A 515 -3.58 -29.79 -21.49
C GLN A 515 -3.47 -28.38 -22.07
N TRP A 516 -4.32 -27.43 -21.65
CA TRP A 516 -4.22 -26.03 -22.02
C TRP A 516 -4.44 -25.10 -20.83
N ASN A 517 -3.85 -23.92 -20.88
CA ASN A 517 -3.97 -22.89 -19.86
C ASN A 517 -3.76 -21.48 -20.47
N ILE A 518 -4.19 -20.46 -19.74
CA ILE A 518 -3.59 -19.13 -19.84
C ILE A 518 -2.55 -19.08 -18.73
N VAL A 519 -1.27 -19.22 -19.06
CA VAL A 519 -0.19 -19.37 -18.06
C VAL A 519 0.32 -18.05 -17.50
N ASN A 520 0.06 -16.93 -18.19
CA ASN A 520 0.26 -15.58 -17.68
C ASN A 520 -0.77 -14.63 -18.30
N SER A 521 -1.09 -13.55 -17.61
CA SER A 521 -1.92 -12.46 -18.13
C SER A 521 -1.44 -11.12 -17.60
N VAL A 522 -1.58 -10.07 -18.41
CA VAL A 522 -1.14 -8.72 -18.09
C VAL A 522 -2.21 -7.72 -18.52
N ALA A 523 -2.53 -6.79 -17.64
CA ALA A 523 -3.30 -5.60 -17.95
C ALA A 523 -2.42 -4.37 -17.68
N ALA A 524 -2.30 -3.47 -18.65
CA ALA A 524 -1.46 -2.29 -18.57
C ALA A 524 -2.26 -1.03 -18.88
N ARG A 525 -1.99 0.04 -18.11
CA ARG A 525 -2.63 1.34 -18.33
C ARG A 525 -1.64 2.47 -18.09
N LEU A 526 -1.39 3.26 -19.14
CA LEU A 526 -0.77 4.57 -19.02
C LEU A 526 -1.77 5.52 -18.35
N CYS A 527 -1.72 5.60 -17.02
CA CYS A 527 -2.65 6.41 -16.22
C CYS A 527 -2.58 7.89 -16.60
N SER A 528 -1.36 8.39 -16.87
CA SER A 528 -1.12 9.71 -17.43
C SER A 528 0.36 9.86 -17.83
N GLY A 529 0.66 10.74 -18.78
CA GLY A 529 2.02 11.03 -19.20
C GLY A 529 2.12 12.39 -19.87
N GLY A 530 3.17 13.14 -19.54
CA GLY A 530 3.33 14.51 -20.01
C GLY A 530 4.76 14.99 -19.98
N ALA A 531 5.16 15.69 -21.05
CA ALA A 531 6.30 16.59 -21.02
C ALA A 531 5.78 18.01 -20.82
N THR A 532 6.11 18.63 -19.69
CA THR A 532 6.16 20.10 -19.63
C THR A 532 7.47 20.55 -20.30
N PRO A 533 7.68 21.85 -20.57
CA PRO A 533 8.99 22.34 -21.04
C PRO A 533 10.14 22.11 -20.05
N TYR A 534 9.85 21.62 -18.84
CA TYR A 534 10.76 21.57 -17.70
C TYR A 534 10.84 20.20 -17.02
N THR A 535 9.88 19.30 -17.22
CA THR A 535 9.79 17.99 -16.54
C THR A 535 9.12 16.94 -17.43
N VAL A 536 9.66 15.72 -17.43
CA VAL A 536 8.99 14.52 -18.00
C VAL A 536 8.42 13.68 -16.87
N TRP A 537 7.13 13.37 -16.90
CA TRP A 537 6.55 12.43 -15.95
C TRP A 537 5.69 11.37 -16.64
N ARG A 538 5.74 10.15 -16.10
CA ARG A 538 5.05 8.95 -16.63
C ARG A 538 4.40 8.22 -15.45
N SER A 539 3.12 7.92 -15.58
CA SER A 539 2.35 7.18 -14.59
C SER A 539 1.73 5.95 -15.22
N GLU A 540 2.04 4.79 -14.67
CA GLU A 540 1.60 3.50 -15.20
C GLU A 540 1.01 2.64 -14.08
N ALA A 541 -0.02 1.89 -14.42
CA ALA A 541 -0.58 0.86 -13.55
C ALA A 541 -0.60 -0.45 -14.33
N TRP A 542 -0.08 -1.48 -13.67
CA TRP A 542 0.03 -2.83 -14.19
C TRP A 542 -0.73 -3.77 -13.26
N SER A 543 -1.45 -4.71 -13.85
CA SER A 543 -2.01 -5.88 -13.19
C SER A 543 -1.46 -7.13 -13.86
N TRP A 544 -1.05 -8.11 -13.07
CA TRP A 544 -0.46 -9.35 -13.50
C TRP A 544 -1.31 -10.52 -12.99
N GLY A 545 -1.46 -11.58 -13.79
CA GLY A 545 -2.10 -12.84 -13.36
C GLY A 545 -1.32 -13.59 -12.27
N GLY A 546 -0.07 -13.20 -12.04
CA GLY A 546 0.84 -13.71 -11.02
C GLY A 546 2.25 -13.18 -11.26
N LEU A 547 3.24 -13.77 -10.60
CA LEU A 547 4.64 -13.56 -10.95
C LEU A 547 4.95 -14.04 -12.38
N GLU A 548 6.03 -13.52 -12.95
CA GLU A 548 6.44 -13.89 -14.30
C GLU A 548 6.77 -15.39 -14.39
N TYR A 549 6.35 -16.04 -15.47
CA TYR A 549 6.71 -17.43 -15.74
C TYR A 549 8.24 -17.59 -15.81
N PRO A 550 8.86 -18.52 -15.08
CA PRO A 550 8.26 -19.72 -14.47
C PRO A 550 8.12 -19.68 -12.94
N TYR A 551 8.10 -18.50 -12.31
CA TYR A 551 8.16 -18.39 -10.84
C TYR A 551 6.90 -18.87 -10.13
N THR A 552 5.73 -18.54 -10.67
CA THR A 552 4.43 -19.10 -10.26
C THR A 552 3.64 -19.54 -11.49
N ASP A 553 2.86 -20.60 -11.34
CA ASP A 553 1.95 -21.13 -12.38
C ASP A 553 0.50 -20.77 -12.03
N THR A 554 0.26 -19.53 -11.57
CA THR A 554 -1.08 -19.08 -11.16
C THR A 554 -2.03 -18.87 -12.33
N GLY A 555 -1.48 -18.63 -13.53
CA GLY A 555 -2.15 -18.68 -14.82
C GLY A 555 -3.64 -18.30 -14.80
N SER A 556 -4.49 -19.30 -14.96
CA SER A 556 -5.94 -19.17 -14.77
C SER A 556 -6.35 -19.63 -13.37
N ARG A 557 -7.30 -18.90 -12.77
CA ARG A 557 -7.78 -19.13 -11.39
C ARG A 557 -8.50 -20.47 -11.19
N ASN A 558 -8.86 -21.18 -12.27
CA ASN A 558 -9.42 -22.54 -12.25
C ASN A 558 -8.42 -23.64 -12.65
N GLY A 559 -7.15 -23.28 -12.86
CA GLY A 559 -6.08 -24.20 -13.24
C GLY A 559 -6.17 -24.70 -14.67
N ALA A 560 -5.10 -25.35 -15.13
CA ALA A 560 -5.03 -25.90 -16.49
C ALA A 560 -6.12 -26.94 -16.76
N PHE A 561 -6.73 -26.87 -17.93
CA PHE A 561 -7.79 -27.78 -18.38
C PHE A 561 -7.21 -28.89 -19.26
N ILE A 562 -7.70 -30.12 -19.09
CA ILE A 562 -7.32 -31.27 -19.92
C ILE A 562 -8.50 -31.64 -20.83
N PHE A 563 -8.23 -31.97 -22.09
CA PHE A 563 -9.23 -32.49 -23.03
C PHE A 563 -8.63 -33.57 -23.95
N THR A 564 -9.50 -34.34 -24.62
CA THR A 564 -9.11 -35.34 -25.62
C THR A 564 -9.75 -35.01 -26.96
N THR A 565 -8.93 -35.00 -28.02
CA THR A 565 -9.38 -34.80 -29.40
C THR A 565 -10.26 -35.94 -29.90
N THR A 566 -11.07 -35.67 -30.93
CA THR A 566 -11.83 -36.66 -31.68
C THR A 566 -10.91 -37.67 -32.39
N ASP A 567 -11.44 -38.86 -32.68
CA ASP A 567 -10.81 -39.87 -33.55
C ASP A 567 -11.18 -39.69 -35.04
N GLU A 568 -12.16 -38.84 -35.34
CA GLU A 568 -12.54 -38.46 -36.71
C GLU A 568 -11.54 -37.44 -37.31
N VAL A 569 -10.90 -37.82 -38.41
CA VAL A 569 -10.07 -36.93 -39.24
C VAL A 569 -10.91 -36.49 -40.44
N GLU A 570 -11.05 -35.18 -40.66
CA GLU A 570 -11.82 -34.59 -41.80
C GLU A 570 -11.09 -34.69 -43.15
#